data_AF-A0A8S3HGS4-F1
#
_entry.id   AF-A0A8S3HGS4-F1
#
_cell.length_a   1.000
_cell.length_b   1.000
_cell.length_c   1.000
_cell.angle_alpha   90.00
_cell.angle_beta   90.00
_cell.angle_gamma   90.00
#
_symmetry.space_group_name_H-M   'P 1'
#
loop_
_entity.id
_entity.type
_entity.pdbx_description
1 polymer ?
#
loop_
_entity_poly.entity_id
_entity_poly.type
_entity_poly.pdbx_seq_one_letter_code
_entity_poly.pdbx_strand_id
1 'polypeptide(L)'
;MKSAWLYLGITQSENEQDGPAICALKKCVELDPKNLQAYITLASCYANEMLTNEALDSLRKWLANNDKYSHLLSNRRSQITTTNEPRLIDELAFEELQELFLQAISLSNNPNDIDSDLQVCLGVLFHLPGDYDKAAECFNTAVLAKPD
;
A
#
# COMPACT_ATOMS: atom_id res chain seq x y z
N MET A 1 -10.89 19.70 9.11
CA MET A 1 -10.93 19.76 7.63
C MET A 1 -10.15 18.62 6.99
N LYS A 2 -8.90 18.32 7.40
CA LYS A 2 -8.10 17.20 6.86
C LYS A 2 -8.82 15.85 6.94
N SER A 3 -9.34 15.49 8.12
CA SER A 3 -10.07 14.24 8.35
C SER A 3 -11.39 14.14 7.58
N ALA A 4 -12.01 15.26 7.19
CA ALA A 4 -13.27 15.23 6.43
C ALA A 4 -13.08 14.69 5.01
N TRP A 5 -11.96 15.02 4.37
CA TRP A 5 -11.59 14.46 3.06
C TRP A 5 -11.29 12.96 3.14
N LEU A 6 -10.67 12.51 4.24
CA LEU A 6 -10.46 11.09 4.49
C LEU A 6 -11.79 10.34 4.59
N TYR A 7 -12.71 10.77 5.46
CA TYR A 7 -13.99 10.09 5.63
C TYR A 7 -14.83 10.11 4.35
N LEU A 8 -14.87 11.24 3.63
CA LEU A 8 -15.55 11.30 2.34
C LEU A 8 -14.97 10.27 1.35
N GLY A 9 -13.64 10.19 1.26
CA GLY A 9 -12.96 9.25 0.38
C GLY A 9 -13.24 7.80 0.73
N ILE A 10 -13.17 7.44 2.02
CA ILE A 10 -13.47 6.10 2.50
C ILE A 10 -14.92 5.73 2.19
N THR A 11 -15.88 6.57 2.57
CA THR A 11 -17.31 6.29 2.33
C THR A 11 -17.66 6.20 0.84
N GLN A 12 -16.96 6.94 -0.01
CA GLN A 12 -17.13 6.84 -1.46
C GLN A 12 -16.56 5.52 -2.00
N SER A 13 -15.37 5.11 -1.54
CA SER A 13 -14.77 3.83 -1.94
C SER A 13 -15.60 2.63 -1.46
N GLU A 14 -16.13 2.69 -0.23
CA GLU A 14 -17.05 1.67 0.31
C GLU A 14 -18.36 1.56 -0.48
N ASN A 15 -18.75 2.61 -1.20
CA ASN A 15 -19.91 2.64 -2.10
C ASN A 15 -19.52 2.36 -3.57
N GLU A 16 -18.34 1.77 -3.82
CA GLU A 16 -17.80 1.46 -5.15
C GLU A 16 -17.66 2.69 -6.06
N GLN A 17 -17.56 3.89 -5.47
CA GLN A 17 -17.32 5.14 -6.18
C GLN A 17 -15.83 5.51 -6.12
N ASP A 18 -14.99 4.66 -6.72
CA ASP A 18 -13.53 4.80 -6.65
C ASP A 18 -13.03 6.12 -7.28
N GLY A 19 -13.64 6.59 -8.39
CA GLY A 19 -13.29 7.88 -8.99
C GLY A 19 -13.46 9.10 -8.05
N PRO A 20 -14.67 9.33 -7.49
CA PRO A 20 -14.89 10.33 -6.45
C PRO A 20 -13.99 10.12 -5.21
N ALA A 21 -13.83 8.88 -4.76
CA ALA A 21 -12.98 8.56 -3.61
C ALA A 21 -11.54 9.00 -3.84
N ILE A 22 -10.97 8.69 -5.00
CA ILE A 22 -9.62 9.12 -5.41
C ILE A 22 -9.50 10.65 -5.34
N CYS A 23 -10.50 11.40 -5.83
CA CYS A 23 -10.49 12.86 -5.77
C CYS A 23 -10.41 13.37 -4.31
N ALA A 24 -11.25 12.82 -3.43
CA ALA A 24 -11.28 13.20 -2.02
C ALA A 24 -9.99 12.82 -1.28
N LEU A 25 -9.48 11.60 -1.51
CA LEU A 25 -8.27 11.09 -0.86
C LEU A 25 -7.01 11.83 -1.34
N LYS A 26 -6.93 12.23 -2.62
CA LYS A 26 -5.85 13.10 -3.11
C LYS A 26 -5.81 14.43 -2.36
N LYS A 27 -6.98 15.03 -2.09
CA LYS A 27 -7.06 16.23 -1.23
C LYS A 27 -6.67 15.96 0.22
N CYS A 28 -6.97 14.78 0.74
CA CYS A 28 -6.49 14.36 2.07
C CYS A 28 -4.96 14.36 2.13
N VAL A 29 -4.29 13.65 1.22
CA VAL A 29 -2.81 13.53 1.24
C VAL A 29 -2.07 14.81 0.84
N GLU A 30 -2.70 15.70 0.06
CA GLU A 30 -2.17 17.06 -0.18
C GLU A 30 -2.12 17.89 1.12
N LEU A 31 -3.14 17.76 1.99
CA LEU A 31 -3.23 18.50 3.25
C LEU A 31 -2.52 17.80 4.41
N ASP A 32 -2.42 16.47 4.33
CA ASP A 32 -1.81 15.60 5.33
C ASP A 32 -1.00 14.48 4.66
N PRO A 33 0.25 14.76 4.23
CA PRO A 33 1.09 13.75 3.60
C PRO A 33 1.46 12.58 4.51
N LYS A 34 1.19 12.65 5.82
CA LYS A 34 1.40 11.54 6.76
C LYS A 34 0.17 10.66 6.98
N ASN A 35 -0.93 10.92 6.26
CA ASN A 35 -2.15 10.15 6.43
C ASN A 35 -2.04 8.76 5.79
N LEU A 36 -1.58 7.78 6.57
CA LEU A 36 -1.36 6.41 6.12
C LEU A 36 -2.64 5.76 5.60
N GLN A 37 -3.77 5.96 6.29
CA GLN A 37 -5.05 5.40 5.86
C GLN A 37 -5.44 5.89 4.47
N ALA A 38 -5.24 7.18 4.18
CA ALA A 38 -5.54 7.73 2.86
C ALA A 38 -4.73 7.06 1.73
N TYR A 39 -3.46 6.73 1.97
CA TYR A 39 -2.65 6.01 0.99
C TYR A 39 -3.10 4.56 0.77
N ILE A 40 -3.52 3.86 1.83
CA ILE A 40 -4.07 2.50 1.71
C ILE A 40 -5.34 2.53 0.88
N THR A 41 -6.26 3.45 1.19
CA THR A 41 -7.52 3.58 0.46
C THR A 41 -7.27 3.99 -0.99
N LEU A 42 -6.33 4.91 -1.25
CA LEU A 42 -5.92 5.25 -2.63
C LEU A 42 -5.39 4.05 -3.38
N ALA A 43 -4.49 3.27 -2.78
CA ALA A 43 -3.93 2.08 -3.42
C ALA A 43 -5.04 1.06 -3.78
N SER A 44 -6.03 0.90 -2.90
CA SER A 44 -7.17 0.02 -3.12
C SER A 44 -8.06 0.53 -4.26
N CYS A 45 -8.43 1.82 -4.25
CA CYS A 45 -9.21 2.44 -5.33
C CYS A 45 -8.49 2.31 -6.68
N TYR A 46 -7.17 2.56 -6.71
CA TYR A 46 -6.37 2.43 -7.92
C TYR A 46 -6.27 0.97 -8.40
N ALA A 47 -6.16 0.01 -7.48
CA ALA A 47 -6.15 -1.40 -7.84
C ALA A 47 -7.49 -1.85 -8.45
N ASN A 48 -8.63 -1.39 -7.90
CA ASN A 48 -9.96 -1.67 -8.45
C ASN A 48 -10.15 -1.10 -9.86
N GLU A 49 -9.62 0.10 -10.11
CA GLU A 49 -9.66 0.79 -11.40
C GLU A 49 -8.59 0.30 -12.39
N MET A 50 -7.83 -0.75 -12.05
CA MET A 50 -6.72 -1.29 -12.85
C MET A 50 -5.60 -0.27 -13.15
N LEU A 51 -5.45 0.73 -12.27
CA LEU A 51 -4.41 1.78 -12.32
C LEU A 51 -3.17 1.34 -11.53
N THR A 52 -2.46 0.34 -12.08
CA THR A 52 -1.34 -0.35 -11.40
C THR A 52 -0.24 0.59 -10.94
N ASN A 53 0.20 1.54 -11.77
CA ASN A 53 1.30 2.43 -11.43
C ASN A 53 0.95 3.35 -10.24
N GLU A 54 -0.27 3.87 -10.23
CA GLU A 54 -0.78 4.73 -9.18
C GLU A 54 -0.99 3.96 -7.86
N ALA A 55 -1.41 2.69 -7.95
CA ALA A 55 -1.48 1.81 -6.79
C ALA A 55 -0.09 1.57 -6.18
N LEU A 56 0.90 1.21 -7.01
CA LEU A 56 2.28 1.00 -6.57
C LEU A 56 2.89 2.28 -5.96
N ASP A 57 2.66 3.45 -6.57
CA ASP A 57 3.12 4.73 -6.02
C ASP A 57 2.46 5.06 -4.68
N SER A 58 1.17 4.76 -4.52
CA SER A 58 0.44 4.94 -3.26
C SER A 58 0.99 4.04 -2.14
N LEU A 59 1.28 2.77 -2.44
CA LEU A 59 1.92 1.84 -1.50
C LEU A 59 3.34 2.28 -1.12
N ARG A 60 4.11 2.78 -2.09
CA ARG A 60 5.45 3.34 -1.83
C ARG A 60 5.38 4.57 -0.91
N LYS A 61 4.43 5.47 -1.15
CA LYS A 61 4.20 6.65 -0.30
C LYS A 61 3.75 6.26 1.10
N TRP A 62 2.95 5.20 1.24
CA TRP A 62 2.62 4.65 2.55
C TRP A 62 3.89 4.25 3.32
N LEU A 63 4.78 3.46 2.71
CA LEU A 63 6.06 3.08 3.32
C LEU A 63 6.92 4.30 3.68
N ALA A 64 7.01 5.29 2.77
CA ALA A 64 7.81 6.49 2.95
C ALA A 64 7.34 7.37 4.11
N ASN A 65 6.03 7.40 4.37
CA ASN A 65 5.44 8.21 5.43
C ASN A 65 5.18 7.42 6.72
N ASN A 66 5.38 6.10 6.72
CA ASN A 66 5.25 5.28 7.91
C ASN A 66 6.53 5.35 8.74
N ASP A 67 6.44 5.95 9.93
CA ASP A 67 7.60 6.17 10.81
C ASP A 67 8.29 4.84 11.21
N LYS A 68 7.59 3.70 11.20
CA LYS A 68 8.16 2.36 11.49
C LYS A 68 8.98 1.81 10.33
N TYR A 69 8.59 2.08 9.08
CA TYR A 69 9.12 1.39 7.89
C TYR A 69 9.89 2.29 6.90
N SER A 70 9.78 3.61 7.01
CA SER A 70 10.40 4.58 6.09
C SER A 70 11.91 4.40 5.89
N HIS A 71 12.61 3.90 6.91
CA HIS A 71 14.04 3.61 6.83
C HIS A 71 14.40 2.53 5.80
N LEU A 72 13.49 1.60 5.50
CA LEU A 72 13.71 0.52 4.52
C LEU A 72 13.95 1.05 3.11
N LEU A 73 13.33 2.19 2.76
CA LEU A 73 13.53 2.85 1.45
C LEU A 73 14.92 3.47 1.30
N SER A 74 15.56 3.85 2.40
CA SER A 74 16.90 4.45 2.39
C SER A 74 17.99 3.40 2.18
N ASN A 75 17.80 2.19 2.71
CA ASN A 75 18.78 1.10 2.62
C ASN A 75 18.92 0.50 1.21
N ARG A 76 17.98 0.81 0.30
CA ARG A 76 17.88 0.20 -1.04
C ARG A 76 18.54 0.97 -2.17
N ARG A 77 18.75 2.28 -2.03
CA ARG A 77 19.48 3.08 -3.03
C ARG A 77 20.90 2.54 -3.33
N SER A 78 21.42 1.67 -2.47
CA SER A 78 22.74 1.05 -2.58
C SER A 78 22.79 -0.30 -3.32
N GLN A 79 21.66 -0.88 -3.75
CA GLN A 79 21.62 -2.28 -4.25
C GLN A 79 21.11 -2.46 -5.69
N ILE A 80 20.88 -1.40 -6.47
CA ILE A 80 20.45 -1.55 -7.87
C ILE A 80 21.60 -2.11 -8.70
N THR A 81 21.63 -3.43 -8.86
CA THR A 81 22.48 -4.12 -9.83
C THR A 81 21.84 -3.98 -11.20
N THR A 82 22.54 -3.34 -12.13
CA THR A 82 22.13 -3.21 -13.53
C THR A 82 22.03 -4.59 -14.18
N THR A 83 20.81 -5.11 -14.31
CA THR A 83 20.52 -6.26 -15.19
C THR A 83 20.27 -5.75 -16.61
N ASN A 84 20.90 -6.35 -17.62
CA ASN A 84 20.80 -5.93 -19.03
C ASN A 84 19.50 -6.35 -19.74
N GLU A 85 18.52 -6.91 -19.02
CA GLU A 85 17.24 -7.33 -19.59
C GLU A 85 16.22 -6.18 -19.55
N PRO A 86 15.50 -5.89 -20.65
CA PRO A 86 14.43 -4.92 -20.65
C PRO A 86 13.25 -5.45 -19.83
N ARG A 87 13.10 -4.95 -18.60
CA ARG A 87 11.95 -5.20 -17.74
C ARG A 87 10.97 -4.03 -17.81
N LEU A 88 9.68 -4.32 -17.65
CA LEU A 88 8.68 -3.26 -17.52
C LEU A 88 8.87 -2.51 -16.19
N ILE A 89 8.59 -1.22 -16.18
CA ILE A 89 8.84 -0.35 -15.02
C ILE A 89 7.94 -0.73 -13.83
N ASP A 90 6.72 -1.19 -14.11
CA ASP A 90 5.75 -1.65 -13.12
C ASP A 90 6.17 -2.99 -12.49
N GLU A 91 6.71 -3.92 -13.27
CA GLU A 91 7.26 -5.20 -12.79
C GLU A 91 8.42 -4.97 -11.82
N LEU A 92 9.37 -4.09 -12.18
CA LEU A 92 10.47 -3.70 -11.29
C LEU A 92 9.97 -3.03 -10.00
N ALA A 93 8.98 -2.14 -10.11
CA ALA A 93 8.41 -1.46 -8.95
C ALA A 93 7.63 -2.43 -8.04
N PHE A 94 6.96 -3.41 -8.62
CA PHE A 94 6.27 -4.49 -7.90
C PHE A 94 7.26 -5.35 -7.12
N GLU A 95 8.31 -5.87 -7.78
CA GLU A 95 9.35 -6.68 -7.13
C GLU A 95 9.99 -5.91 -5.96
N GLU A 96 10.34 -4.63 -6.19
CA GLU A 96 10.92 -3.79 -5.16
C GLU A 96 10.00 -3.65 -3.95
N LEU A 97 8.72 -3.32 -4.17
CA LEU A 97 7.75 -3.14 -3.09
C LEU A 97 7.50 -4.46 -2.36
N GLN A 98 7.38 -5.57 -3.08
CA GLN A 98 7.17 -6.88 -2.48
C GLN A 98 8.29 -7.21 -1.49
N GLU A 99 9.55 -7.02 -1.91
CA GLU A 99 10.67 -7.28 -1.02
C GLU A 99 10.73 -6.31 0.18
N LEU A 100 10.33 -5.05 0.01
CA LEU A 100 10.24 -4.07 1.10
C LEU A 100 9.16 -4.45 2.13
N PHE A 101 7.98 -4.88 1.67
CA PHE A 101 6.91 -5.34 2.56
C PHE A 101 7.30 -6.61 3.30
N LEU A 102 7.97 -7.56 2.64
CA LEU A 102 8.49 -8.77 3.31
C LEU A 102 9.56 -8.43 4.37
N GLN A 103 10.44 -7.47 4.10
CA GLN A 103 11.37 -6.95 5.10
C GLN A 103 10.63 -6.31 6.27
N ALA A 104 9.60 -5.50 6.01
CA ALA A 104 8.78 -4.87 7.03
C ALA A 104 8.07 -5.90 7.93
N ILE A 105 7.60 -7.03 7.37
CA ILE A 105 7.06 -8.16 8.15
C ILE A 105 8.15 -8.75 9.04
N SER A 106 9.36 -8.98 8.50
CA SER A 106 10.48 -9.58 9.25
C SER A 106 11.01 -8.72 10.39
N LEU A 107 10.73 -7.41 10.39
CA LEU A 107 11.07 -6.51 11.50
C LEU A 107 10.19 -6.74 12.73
N SER A 108 9.03 -7.38 12.58
CA SER A 108 8.21 -7.73 13.73
C SER A 108 8.88 -8.87 14.51
N ASN A 109 9.42 -8.56 15.69
CA ASN A 109 10.07 -9.54 16.56
C ASN A 109 9.07 -10.45 17.29
N ASN A 110 7.77 -10.15 17.22
CA ASN A 110 6.72 -10.89 17.92
C ASN A 110 5.67 -11.40 16.91
N PRO A 111 5.51 -12.73 16.77
CA PRO A 111 4.49 -13.31 15.89
C PRO A 111 3.05 -12.88 16.20
N ASN A 112 2.78 -12.40 17.42
CA ASN A 112 1.46 -11.90 17.82
C ASN A 112 1.28 -10.39 17.59
N ASP A 113 2.32 -9.67 17.16
CA ASP A 113 2.27 -8.23 16.83
C ASP A 113 2.23 -8.07 15.31
N ILE A 114 1.10 -8.45 14.73
CA ILE A 114 0.84 -8.32 13.30
C ILE A 114 0.37 -6.90 13.01
N ASP A 115 1.10 -6.20 12.15
CA ASP A 115 0.68 -4.90 11.63
C ASP A 115 -0.41 -5.10 10.56
N SER A 116 -1.66 -4.90 10.95
CA SER A 116 -2.82 -5.05 10.06
C SER A 116 -2.72 -4.17 8.82
N ASP A 117 -2.22 -2.94 8.93
CA ASP A 117 -2.20 -1.98 7.83
C ASP A 117 -1.13 -2.39 6.81
N LEU A 118 0.00 -2.91 7.29
CA LEU A 118 1.03 -3.53 6.47
C LEU A 118 0.49 -4.73 5.67
N GLN A 119 -0.31 -5.58 6.31
CA GLN A 119 -0.93 -6.75 5.68
C GLN A 119 -1.96 -6.33 4.61
N VAL A 120 -2.76 -5.29 4.86
CA VAL A 120 -3.66 -4.72 3.84
C VAL A 120 -2.86 -4.21 2.64
N CYS A 121 -1.78 -3.44 2.86
CA CYS A 121 -0.92 -2.98 1.79
C CYS A 121 -0.33 -4.13 0.95
N LEU A 122 0.14 -5.19 1.61
CA LEU A 122 0.68 -6.38 0.93
C LEU A 122 -0.42 -7.13 0.15
N GLY A 123 -1.63 -7.22 0.70
CA GLY A 123 -2.77 -7.80 0.01
C GLY A 123 -3.13 -7.03 -1.26
N VAL A 124 -3.18 -5.70 -1.18
CA VAL A 124 -3.37 -4.82 -2.36
C VAL A 124 -2.26 -5.01 -3.38
N LEU A 125 -1.01 -5.16 -2.93
CA LEU A 125 0.11 -5.45 -3.82
C LEU A 125 -0.12 -6.76 -4.59
N PHE A 126 -0.39 -7.87 -3.91
CA PHE A 126 -0.64 -9.17 -4.57
C PHE A 126 -1.90 -9.21 -5.44
N HIS A 127 -2.88 -8.36 -5.15
CA HIS A 127 -4.06 -8.21 -6.00
C HIS A 127 -3.71 -7.68 -7.40
N LEU A 128 -2.70 -6.80 -7.54
CA LEU A 128 -2.33 -6.18 -8.82
C LEU A 128 -1.95 -7.19 -9.94
N PRO A 129 -1.08 -8.19 -9.71
CA PRO A 129 -0.80 -9.22 -10.70
C PRO A 129 -1.89 -10.32 -10.77
N GLY A 130 -2.96 -10.22 -9.96
CA GLY A 130 -4.02 -11.22 -9.88
C GLY A 130 -3.70 -12.43 -9.00
N ASP A 131 -2.74 -12.31 -8.07
CA ASP A 131 -2.42 -13.36 -7.09
C ASP A 131 -3.41 -13.30 -5.92
N TYR A 132 -4.68 -13.62 -6.23
CA TYR A 132 -5.81 -13.45 -5.32
C TYR A 132 -5.73 -14.34 -4.08
N ASP A 133 -5.08 -15.51 -4.18
CA ASP A 133 -4.90 -16.42 -3.06
C ASP A 133 -4.02 -15.76 -1.98
N LYS A 134 -2.86 -15.21 -2.37
CA LYS A 134 -1.98 -14.48 -1.43
C LYS A 134 -2.62 -13.18 -0.95
N ALA A 135 -3.34 -12.47 -1.82
CA ALA A 135 -4.06 -11.27 -1.42
C ALA A 135 -5.07 -11.59 -0.30
N ALA A 136 -5.86 -12.65 -0.48
CA ALA A 136 -6.84 -13.12 0.51
C ALA A 136 -6.17 -13.55 1.82
N GLU A 137 -5.04 -14.26 1.77
CA GLU A 137 -4.27 -14.60 2.98
C GLU A 137 -3.82 -13.35 3.76
N CYS A 138 -3.33 -12.32 3.05
CA CYS A 138 -2.92 -11.06 3.67
C CYS A 138 -4.10 -10.34 4.31
N PHE A 139 -5.24 -10.23 3.62
CA PHE A 139 -6.45 -9.60 4.17
C PHE A 139 -7.02 -10.37 5.37
N ASN A 140 -7.04 -11.70 5.31
CA ASN A 140 -7.45 -12.53 6.45
C ASN A 140 -6.53 -12.31 7.65
N THR A 141 -5.22 -12.24 7.41
CA THR A 141 -4.23 -11.95 8.46
C THR A 141 -4.44 -10.56 9.06
N ALA A 142 -4.76 -9.56 8.25
CA ALA A 142 -5.09 -8.21 8.71
C ALA A 142 -6.34 -8.19 9.61
N VAL A 143 -7.42 -8.83 9.18
CA VAL A 143 -8.68 -8.92 9.96
C VAL A 143 -8.47 -9.65 11.28
N LEU A 144 -7.70 -10.75 11.29
CA LEU A 144 -7.39 -11.48 12.53
C LEU A 144 -6.56 -10.66 13.52
N ALA A 145 -5.75 -9.70 13.03
CA ALA A 145 -4.95 -8.81 13.88
C ALA A 145 -5.77 -7.67 14.51
N LYS A 146 -6.93 -7.31 13.93
CA LYS A 146 -7.88 -6.31 14.44
C LYS A 146 -9.31 -6.86 14.38
N PRO A 147 -9.72 -7.74 15.32
CA PRO A 147 -11.03 -8.40 15.28
C PRO A 147 -12.23 -7.54 15.71
N ASP A 148 -12.09 -6.22 15.83
CA ASP A 148 -13.08 -5.29 16.38
C ASP A 148 -14.08 -4.74 15.34
#